data_AF-A0A0G0X762-F1
#
_entry.id   AF-A0A0G0X762-F1
#
_cell.length_a   1.000
_cell.length_b   1.000
_cell.length_c   1.000
_cell.angle_alpha   90.00
_cell.angle_beta   90.00
_cell.angle_gamma   90.00
#
_symmetry.space_group_name_H-M   'P 1'
#
loop_
_entity.id
_entity.type
_entity.pdbx_description
1 polymer ?
#
loop_
_entity_poly.entity_id
_entity_poly.type
_entity_poly.pdbx_seq_one_letter_code
_entity_poly.pdbx_strand_id
1 'polypeptide(L)'
;GNLFWDDTNNLLGIGTTSPTAYLDLPGSDTSYASMRIRSGTAPSAPNTGDIYADGANLYYYDGSEWDLMNGTSGGVTNLQTAYDGGSDILMSAAEGDLRIYNDSGDESIFVQESNGRVGIGTTAPGYNLDVSGSLNATSLYIGGTQVTSTAAELNYLDGTGVTNGGIMFANGTYITQDASNFFWDDGNNRLGIGTTAPSSFLHVLGTTEQLRLGYDATNYMSFTIDASGNLTFSDSGTEVATFGAAGASFAVPASFNAAGDVSIAYDIQFTNQTSSYMKSLAPLYIEVGENYESSDFTVKTYNSGDVFLEMGGNLVLQSADSSIIFDTVTSGDTDFWMGVVDDAGSDDDDLFVIGDGTTLGSNRFLSIDTSGNVGIGSTSPSALLSVGSGNQFTVSSTGDLTKINNVAYTWPSSQAGADGYVLTNNGSGTLTWEASSGSVTGTGASGQVSFWDGTSSQSGSYDLYWDDAQSRLGIGTTAPSTALEVVGSIYAQDNLFIGASSETLANTGFV
;
A
#
# COMPACT_ATOMS: atom_id res chain seq x y z
N GLY A 1 -88.30 -10.69 114.86
CA GLY A 1 -87.21 -10.90 115.84
C GLY A 1 -85.96 -11.00 115.03
N ASN A 2 -85.08 -9.99 115.10
CA ASN A 2 -84.11 -9.72 114.04
C ASN A 2 -82.70 -10.27 114.31
N LEU A 3 -82.57 -11.12 115.32
CA LEU A 3 -81.35 -11.84 115.65
C LEU A 3 -81.67 -13.33 115.60
N PHE A 4 -80.94 -14.09 114.80
CA PHE A 4 -81.01 -15.55 114.73
C PHE A 4 -79.63 -16.11 114.97
N TRP A 5 -79.54 -17.09 115.86
CA TRP A 5 -78.31 -17.81 116.14
C TRP A 5 -78.50 -19.27 115.71
N ASP A 6 -77.65 -19.74 114.80
CA ASP A 6 -77.62 -21.15 114.39
C ASP A 6 -76.70 -21.93 115.32
N ASP A 7 -77.29 -22.57 116.34
CA ASP A 7 -76.57 -23.42 117.30
C ASP A 7 -75.83 -24.59 116.64
N THR A 8 -76.22 -25.00 115.43
CA THR A 8 -75.60 -26.15 114.75
C THR A 8 -74.26 -25.77 114.14
N ASN A 9 -74.17 -24.57 113.55
CA ASN A 9 -73.02 -24.13 112.77
C ASN A 9 -72.24 -22.96 113.42
N ASN A 10 -72.68 -22.46 114.58
CA ASN A 10 -72.12 -21.29 115.29
C ASN A 10 -72.11 -20.02 114.43
N LEU A 11 -73.21 -19.75 113.72
CA LEU A 11 -73.35 -18.61 112.83
C LEU A 11 -74.33 -17.59 113.42
N LEU A 12 -73.97 -16.31 113.38
CA LEU A 12 -74.84 -15.20 113.77
C LEU A 12 -75.52 -14.61 112.53
N GLY A 13 -76.83 -14.79 112.41
CA GLY A 13 -77.66 -14.13 111.41
C GLY A 13 -78.34 -12.88 111.98
N ILE A 14 -78.16 -11.74 111.34
CA ILE A 14 -78.96 -10.53 111.58
C ILE A 14 -79.92 -10.37 110.41
N GLY A 15 -81.23 -10.39 110.67
CA GLY A 15 -82.25 -10.26 109.61
C GLY A 15 -82.44 -11.48 108.67
N THR A 16 -81.70 -12.57 108.88
CA THR A 16 -81.88 -13.87 108.19
C THR A 16 -81.99 -15.02 109.19
N THR A 17 -82.83 -16.02 108.91
CA THR A 17 -82.95 -17.26 109.71
C THR A 17 -82.15 -18.43 109.13
N SER A 18 -81.34 -18.17 108.11
CA SER A 18 -80.46 -19.17 107.49
C SER A 18 -79.12 -18.51 107.15
N PRO A 19 -78.34 -18.10 108.16
CA PRO A 19 -77.03 -17.49 107.96
C PRO A 19 -76.09 -18.49 107.28
N THR A 20 -75.32 -18.00 106.32
CA THR A 20 -74.34 -18.77 105.54
C THR A 20 -72.89 -18.37 105.82
N ALA A 21 -72.68 -17.38 106.68
CA ALA A 21 -71.38 -16.92 107.15
C ALA A 21 -71.39 -16.77 108.67
N TYR A 22 -70.20 -16.77 109.30
CA TYR A 22 -70.07 -16.62 110.76
C TYR A 22 -70.80 -15.39 111.31
N LEU A 23 -70.84 -14.32 110.52
CA LEU A 23 -71.75 -13.19 110.69
C LEU A 23 -72.40 -12.91 109.34
N ASP A 24 -73.67 -13.23 109.21
CA ASP A 24 -74.46 -12.97 108.00
C ASP A 24 -75.37 -11.77 108.24
N LEU A 25 -75.10 -10.68 107.53
CA LEU A 25 -75.78 -9.39 107.66
C LEU A 25 -76.70 -9.19 106.46
N PRO A 26 -77.83 -8.47 106.62
CA PRO A 26 -78.70 -8.22 105.49
C PRO A 26 -77.98 -7.35 104.45
N GLY A 27 -78.31 -7.52 103.17
CA GLY A 27 -77.87 -6.60 102.13
C GLY A 27 -78.33 -5.17 102.45
N SER A 28 -77.51 -4.17 102.12
CA SER A 28 -77.85 -2.76 102.33
C SER A 28 -79.05 -2.40 101.46
N ASP A 29 -79.98 -1.63 102.01
CA ASP A 29 -81.06 -1.00 101.25
C ASP A 29 -80.94 0.55 101.28
N THR A 30 -81.95 1.24 100.78
CA THR A 30 -81.96 2.71 100.71
C THR A 30 -82.07 3.39 102.08
N SER A 31 -82.41 2.64 103.12
CA SER A 31 -82.61 3.13 104.49
C SER A 31 -81.48 2.68 105.44
N TYR A 32 -80.86 1.52 105.21
CA TYR A 32 -79.87 0.92 106.11
C TYR A 32 -78.71 0.26 105.35
N ALA A 33 -77.47 0.52 105.78
CA ALA A 33 -76.29 -0.20 105.29
C ALA A 33 -76.19 -1.61 105.91
N SER A 34 -75.60 -2.57 105.17
CA SER A 34 -75.36 -3.95 105.67
C SER A 34 -74.57 -3.95 106.98
N MET A 35 -73.54 -3.10 107.04
CA MET A 35 -72.70 -2.91 108.20
C MET A 35 -72.28 -1.46 108.27
N ARG A 36 -72.34 -0.85 109.46
CA ARG A 36 -71.73 0.45 109.73
C ARG A 36 -70.69 0.29 110.82
N ILE A 37 -69.43 0.48 110.46
CA ILE A 37 -68.33 0.68 111.42
C ILE A 37 -68.32 2.17 111.74
N ARG A 38 -68.55 2.52 113.01
CA ARG A 38 -68.57 3.92 113.43
C ARG A 38 -67.15 4.47 113.45
N SER A 39 -67.00 5.75 113.15
CA SER A 39 -65.73 6.45 113.28
C SER A 39 -65.23 6.43 114.73
N GLY A 40 -63.95 6.17 114.90
CA GLY A 40 -63.24 6.20 116.18
C GLY A 40 -61.73 6.35 115.96
N THR A 41 -60.97 6.42 117.04
CA THR A 41 -59.51 6.41 116.97
C THR A 41 -58.98 4.99 116.83
N ALA A 42 -57.85 4.84 116.13
CA ALA A 42 -57.16 3.57 115.99
C ALA A 42 -56.89 2.92 117.36
N PRO A 43 -57.25 1.64 117.56
CA PRO A 43 -56.85 0.86 118.72
C PRO A 43 -55.33 0.93 118.95
N SER A 44 -54.91 1.16 120.19
CA SER A 44 -53.49 1.21 120.58
C SER A 44 -52.83 -0.18 120.71
N ALA A 45 -53.62 -1.25 120.62
CA ALA A 45 -53.17 -2.64 120.63
C ALA A 45 -54.10 -3.50 119.75
N PRO A 46 -54.04 -3.34 118.41
CA PRO A 46 -54.88 -4.11 117.49
C PRO A 46 -54.41 -5.56 117.35
N ASN A 47 -55.34 -6.45 117.03
CA ASN A 47 -55.05 -7.80 116.55
C ASN A 47 -55.03 -7.81 115.02
N THR A 48 -54.25 -8.72 114.42
CA THR A 48 -54.31 -8.97 112.98
C THR A 48 -55.76 -9.24 112.55
N GLY A 49 -56.20 -8.54 111.51
CA GLY A 49 -57.56 -8.62 111.00
C GLY A 49 -58.56 -7.68 111.69
N ASP A 50 -58.13 -6.90 112.69
CA ASP A 50 -58.97 -5.83 113.23
C ASP A 50 -59.26 -4.80 112.12
N ILE A 51 -60.46 -4.25 112.16
CA ILE A 51 -60.91 -3.22 111.21
C ILE A 51 -61.40 -2.02 112.00
N TYR A 52 -60.92 -0.83 111.65
CA TYR A 52 -61.40 0.42 112.24
C TYR A 52 -61.66 1.48 111.16
N ALA A 53 -62.52 2.45 111.48
CA ALA A 53 -62.75 3.63 110.66
C ALA A 53 -62.44 4.89 111.47
N ASP A 54 -61.79 5.89 110.87
CA ASP A 54 -61.48 7.19 111.50
C ASP A 54 -62.51 8.28 111.19
N GLY A 55 -63.46 7.98 110.30
CA GLY A 55 -64.45 8.93 109.79
C GLY A 55 -64.24 9.34 108.34
N ALA A 56 -63.05 9.14 107.78
CA ALA A 56 -62.75 9.33 106.35
C ALA A 56 -62.40 8.00 105.66
N ASN A 57 -61.68 7.13 106.35
CA ASN A 57 -61.06 5.93 105.80
C ASN A 57 -61.44 4.68 106.60
N LEU A 58 -61.32 3.53 105.93
CA LEU A 58 -61.43 2.21 106.55
C LEU A 58 -60.05 1.55 106.52
N TYR A 59 -59.59 1.05 107.65
CA TYR A 59 -58.29 0.40 107.78
C TYR A 59 -58.45 -1.03 108.27
N TYR A 60 -57.57 -1.92 107.81
CA TYR A 60 -57.36 -3.24 108.40
C TYR A 60 -55.97 -3.29 109.04
N TYR A 61 -55.83 -3.99 110.15
CA TYR A 61 -54.53 -4.24 110.74
C TYR A 61 -53.96 -5.54 110.19
N ASP A 62 -52.81 -5.48 109.52
CA ASP A 62 -52.19 -6.65 108.87
C ASP A 62 -51.38 -7.52 109.85
N GLY A 63 -51.20 -7.06 111.09
CA GLY A 63 -50.35 -7.68 112.11
C GLY A 63 -49.16 -6.80 112.52
N SER A 64 -48.85 -5.79 111.73
CA SER A 64 -47.77 -4.82 111.96
C SER A 64 -48.26 -3.38 111.99
N GLU A 65 -49.08 -2.97 111.01
CA GLU A 65 -49.54 -1.59 110.87
C GLU A 65 -51.00 -1.55 110.38
N TRP A 66 -51.60 -0.37 110.49
CA TRP A 66 -52.94 -0.10 109.96
C TRP A 66 -52.84 0.22 108.48
N ASP A 67 -53.31 -0.70 107.66
CA ASP A 67 -53.28 -0.58 106.21
C ASP A 67 -54.66 -0.18 105.66
N LEU A 68 -54.65 0.62 104.61
CA LEU A 68 -55.84 1.33 104.11
C LEU A 68 -56.64 0.45 103.16
N MET A 69 -57.90 0.14 103.49
CA MET A 69 -58.76 -0.70 102.64
C MET A 69 -59.52 0.08 101.55
N ASN A 70 -59.63 1.41 101.65
CA ASN A 70 -60.50 2.26 100.81
C ASN A 70 -59.74 3.39 100.06
N GLY A 71 -58.43 3.24 99.84
CA GLY A 71 -57.61 4.31 99.29
C GLY A 71 -57.71 4.48 97.77
N THR A 72 -58.52 5.42 97.29
CA THR A 72 -58.51 5.93 95.90
C THR A 72 -57.38 6.97 95.69
N SER A 73 -56.22 6.81 96.32
CA SER A 73 -55.06 7.69 96.07
C SER A 73 -53.75 7.02 96.50
N GLY A 74 -53.14 6.30 95.56
CA GLY A 74 -51.79 5.72 95.70
C GLY A 74 -51.73 4.21 95.52
N GLY A 75 -51.70 3.75 94.26
CA GLY A 75 -51.02 2.50 93.92
C GLY A 75 -51.79 1.19 94.08
N VAL A 76 -52.90 1.04 93.35
CA VAL A 76 -53.18 -0.27 92.71
C VAL A 76 -52.91 -0.09 91.23
N THR A 77 -51.63 -0.04 90.88
CA THR A 77 -51.21 0.29 89.53
C THR A 77 -50.16 -0.74 89.09
N ASN A 78 -50.52 -1.46 88.02
CA ASN A 78 -49.67 -2.14 87.03
C ASN A 78 -48.56 -3.13 87.48
N LEU A 79 -48.76 -4.42 87.16
CA LEU A 79 -47.78 -5.44 86.73
C LEU A 79 -46.37 -5.50 87.38
N GLN A 80 -46.17 -5.01 88.61
CA GLN A 80 -44.87 -5.02 89.31
C GLN A 80 -44.75 -6.20 90.28
N THR A 81 -44.73 -7.43 89.76
CA THR A 81 -44.24 -8.60 90.51
C THR A 81 -43.15 -9.39 89.77
N ALA A 82 -42.55 -8.83 88.72
CA ALA A 82 -41.35 -9.40 88.13
C ALA A 82 -40.28 -8.33 87.89
N TYR A 83 -39.41 -8.18 88.89
CA TYR A 83 -38.05 -7.63 88.87
C TYR A 83 -37.81 -6.26 89.55
N ASP A 84 -36.72 -6.23 90.30
CA ASP A 84 -36.38 -5.37 91.44
C ASP A 84 -35.24 -4.43 91.01
N GLY A 85 -35.50 -3.10 90.92
CA GLY A 85 -34.42 -2.10 90.92
C GLY A 85 -34.17 -1.18 89.71
N GLY A 86 -35.15 -0.84 88.85
CA GLY A 86 -34.99 0.30 87.91
C GLY A 86 -36.12 0.53 86.89
N SER A 87 -36.73 1.73 86.96
CA SER A 87 -37.51 2.51 85.97
C SER A 87 -38.64 1.86 85.11
N ASP A 88 -39.86 2.40 85.26
CA ASP A 88 -41.19 1.91 84.83
C ASP A 88 -41.47 1.65 83.32
N ILE A 89 -42.40 0.73 83.03
CA ILE A 89 -43.10 0.57 81.73
C ILE A 89 -44.51 1.18 81.82
N LEU A 90 -44.74 2.32 81.14
CA LEU A 90 -46.04 3.00 81.09
C LEU A 90 -46.87 2.52 79.87
N MET A 91 -48.11 2.07 80.09
CA MET A 91 -49.12 1.86 79.03
C MET A 91 -50.42 2.51 79.51
N SER A 92 -50.68 3.77 79.12
CA SER A 92 -51.91 4.49 79.52
C SER A 92 -52.74 4.87 78.29
N ALA A 93 -54.06 4.69 78.38
CA ALA A 93 -55.01 4.86 77.28
C ALA A 93 -55.29 6.32 76.88
N ALA A 94 -54.56 7.30 77.45
CA ALA A 94 -54.78 8.72 77.20
C ALA A 94 -53.63 9.41 76.44
N GLU A 95 -52.44 8.82 76.35
CA GLU A 95 -51.22 9.44 75.76
C GLU A 95 -50.23 8.37 75.21
N GLY A 96 -50.76 7.25 74.73
CA GLY A 96 -50.22 5.87 74.80
C GLY A 96 -49.00 5.43 73.99
N ASP A 97 -47.94 6.23 73.90
CA ASP A 97 -46.62 5.72 73.50
C ASP A 97 -46.04 4.75 74.55
N LEU A 98 -45.25 3.76 74.12
CA LEU A 98 -44.42 2.94 75.03
C LEU A 98 -42.99 3.49 75.04
N ARG A 99 -42.51 3.95 76.19
CA ARG A 99 -41.15 4.50 76.38
C ARG A 99 -40.35 3.66 77.37
N ILE A 100 -39.10 3.37 77.03
CA ILE A 100 -38.11 2.73 77.90
C ILE A 100 -36.91 3.68 78.01
N TYR A 101 -36.59 4.09 79.24
CA TYR A 101 -35.47 4.98 79.54
C TYR A 101 -34.26 4.17 80.03
N ASN A 102 -33.06 4.70 79.82
CA ASN A 102 -31.86 4.22 80.53
C ASN A 102 -31.76 4.86 81.92
N ASP A 103 -30.78 4.43 82.72
CA ASP A 103 -30.49 4.95 84.06
C ASP A 103 -30.07 6.44 84.07
N SER A 104 -29.78 7.01 82.90
CA SER A 104 -29.44 8.43 82.73
C SER A 104 -30.66 9.30 82.37
N GLY A 105 -31.83 8.68 82.18
CA GLY A 105 -33.07 9.38 81.80
C GLY A 105 -33.22 9.62 80.30
N ASP A 106 -32.36 9.06 79.46
CA ASP A 106 -32.51 9.13 78.00
C ASP A 106 -33.40 8.01 77.48
N GLU A 107 -34.27 8.32 76.51
CA GLU A 107 -35.13 7.34 75.84
C GLU A 107 -34.29 6.36 75.01
N SER A 108 -34.28 5.11 75.43
CA SER A 108 -33.57 4.03 74.77
C SER A 108 -34.42 3.32 73.73
N ILE A 109 -35.69 3.05 74.04
CA ILE A 109 -36.68 2.49 73.11
C ILE A 109 -37.97 3.30 73.20
N PHE A 110 -38.51 3.66 72.05
CA PHE A 110 -39.74 4.42 71.89
C PHE A 110 -40.64 3.69 70.90
N VAL A 111 -41.84 3.28 71.31
CA VAL A 111 -42.87 2.79 70.38
C VAL A 111 -43.96 3.83 70.29
N GLN A 112 -44.08 4.42 69.10
CA GLN A 112 -45.04 5.46 68.82
C GLN A 112 -46.42 4.86 68.60
N GLU A 113 -47.41 5.25 69.41
CA GLU A 113 -48.78 4.73 69.32
C GLU A 113 -49.40 5.01 67.96
N SER A 114 -49.29 6.27 67.52
CA SER A 114 -50.05 6.80 66.39
C SER A 114 -49.79 6.08 65.06
N ASN A 115 -48.67 5.38 64.93
CA ASN A 115 -48.26 4.69 63.71
C ASN A 115 -47.54 3.35 63.94
N GLY A 116 -47.37 2.92 65.19
CA GLY A 116 -46.74 1.65 65.56
C GLY A 116 -45.24 1.56 65.29
N ARG A 117 -44.55 2.69 65.08
CA ARG A 117 -43.11 2.71 64.77
C ARG A 117 -42.28 2.56 66.03
N VAL A 118 -41.15 1.87 65.90
CA VAL A 118 -40.18 1.67 67.00
C VAL A 118 -38.94 2.53 66.73
N GLY A 119 -38.66 3.50 67.59
CA GLY A 119 -37.39 4.21 67.69
C GLY A 119 -36.46 3.54 68.70
N ILE A 120 -35.18 3.41 68.36
CA ILE A 120 -34.10 3.06 69.30
C ILE A 120 -33.14 4.24 69.34
N GLY A 121 -33.02 4.89 70.50
CA GLY A 121 -32.25 6.13 70.66
C GLY A 121 -32.83 7.35 69.92
N THR A 122 -34.09 7.28 69.45
CA THR A 122 -34.82 8.38 68.81
C THR A 122 -36.29 8.37 69.21
N THR A 123 -36.85 9.56 69.38
CA THR A 123 -38.27 9.81 69.72
C THR A 123 -39.12 10.18 68.52
N ALA A 124 -38.51 10.31 67.35
CA ALA A 124 -39.17 10.71 66.12
C ALA A 124 -38.85 9.71 64.99
N PRO A 125 -39.28 8.44 65.11
CA PRO A 125 -38.94 7.41 64.14
C PRO A 125 -39.51 7.73 62.75
N GLY A 126 -38.62 7.90 61.78
CA GLY A 126 -38.96 8.14 60.37
C GLY A 126 -39.45 6.89 59.65
N TYR A 127 -39.09 5.71 60.15
CA TYR A 127 -39.40 4.39 59.60
C TYR A 127 -40.04 3.47 60.66
N ASN A 128 -40.57 2.32 60.24
CA ASN A 128 -41.19 1.33 61.16
C ASN A 128 -40.24 0.86 62.27
N LEU A 129 -38.95 0.76 61.96
CA LEU A 129 -37.86 0.67 62.93
C LEU A 129 -36.84 1.74 62.56
N ASP A 130 -36.56 2.66 63.48
CA ASP A 130 -35.58 3.72 63.30
C ASP A 130 -34.54 3.65 64.43
N VAL A 131 -33.28 3.45 64.07
CA VAL A 131 -32.17 3.31 65.03
C VAL A 131 -31.27 4.52 64.85
N SER A 132 -31.28 5.43 65.82
CA SER A 132 -30.35 6.55 65.86
C SER A 132 -29.01 6.08 66.43
N GLY A 133 -28.26 5.35 65.62
CA GLY A 133 -26.98 4.73 65.98
C GLY A 133 -26.62 3.56 65.07
N SER A 134 -25.77 2.66 65.56
CA SER A 134 -25.35 1.47 64.81
C SER A 134 -26.31 0.30 65.05
N LEU A 135 -26.70 -0.38 63.99
CA LEU A 135 -27.37 -1.68 64.07
C LEU A 135 -26.34 -2.80 63.91
N ASN A 136 -26.28 -3.72 64.88
CA ASN A 136 -25.55 -4.98 64.73
C ASN A 136 -26.57 -6.12 64.74
N ALA A 137 -26.71 -6.80 63.60
CA ALA A 137 -27.67 -7.88 63.41
C ALA A 137 -26.95 -9.14 62.92
N THR A 138 -27.30 -10.30 63.48
CA THR A 138 -26.80 -11.61 63.00
C THR A 138 -27.23 -11.90 61.57
N SER A 139 -28.37 -11.35 61.14
CA SER A 139 -28.87 -11.44 59.76
C SER A 139 -29.74 -10.23 59.46
N LEU A 140 -29.46 -9.56 58.35
CA LEU A 140 -30.28 -8.47 57.83
C LEU A 140 -31.16 -9.01 56.69
N TYR A 141 -32.47 -8.76 56.75
CA TYR A 141 -33.41 -9.09 55.67
C TYR A 141 -33.97 -7.79 55.08
N ILE A 142 -33.94 -7.66 53.76
CA ILE A 142 -34.54 -6.53 53.03
C ILE A 142 -35.55 -7.09 52.04
N GLY A 143 -36.81 -6.64 52.11
CA GLY A 143 -37.87 -7.16 51.25
C GLY A 143 -38.16 -8.66 51.43
N GLY A 144 -37.83 -9.24 52.59
CA GLY A 144 -37.97 -10.67 52.87
C GLY A 144 -36.82 -11.55 52.36
N THR A 145 -35.80 -10.97 51.73
CA THR A 145 -34.59 -11.68 51.29
C THR A 145 -33.43 -11.38 52.23
N GLN A 146 -32.72 -12.42 52.67
CA GLN A 146 -31.53 -12.25 53.50
C GLN A 146 -30.42 -11.58 52.68
N VAL A 147 -29.83 -10.53 53.24
CA VAL A 147 -28.56 -9.98 52.74
C VAL A 147 -27.46 -10.96 53.15
N THR A 148 -26.96 -11.72 52.18
CA THR A 148 -25.90 -12.72 52.39
C THR A 148 -24.50 -12.13 52.28
N SER A 149 -24.37 -10.92 51.74
CA SER A 149 -23.12 -10.18 51.65
C SER A 149 -22.58 -9.86 53.04
N THR A 150 -21.29 -10.05 53.23
CA THR A 150 -20.55 -9.56 54.39
C THR A 150 -20.58 -8.03 54.45
N ALA A 151 -20.31 -7.47 55.62
CA ALA A 151 -20.17 -6.01 55.75
C ALA A 151 -19.09 -5.44 54.81
N ALA A 152 -18.00 -6.18 54.59
CA ALA A 152 -16.96 -5.78 53.66
C ALA A 152 -17.46 -5.71 52.20
N GLU A 153 -18.29 -6.69 51.79
CA GLU A 153 -18.87 -6.71 50.45
C GLU A 153 -19.89 -5.58 50.24
N LEU A 154 -20.71 -5.27 51.25
CA LEU A 154 -21.63 -4.14 51.20
C LEU A 154 -20.90 -2.80 51.14
N ASN A 155 -19.78 -2.67 51.85
CA ASN A 155 -18.97 -1.46 51.83
C ASN A 155 -18.33 -1.19 50.47
N TYR A 156 -18.20 -2.18 49.57
CA TYR A 156 -17.74 -1.92 48.20
C TYR A 156 -18.75 -1.11 47.37
N LEU A 157 -20.02 -1.03 47.77
CA LEU A 157 -21.06 -0.19 47.17
C LEU A 157 -21.18 1.20 47.83
N ASP A 158 -20.38 1.50 48.86
CA ASP A 158 -20.40 2.80 49.50
C ASP A 158 -19.91 3.90 48.54
N GLY A 159 -20.66 5.00 48.44
CA GLY A 159 -20.36 6.12 47.56
C GLY A 159 -20.51 5.87 46.05
N THR A 160 -20.94 4.69 45.62
CA THR A 160 -21.02 4.34 44.20
C THR A 160 -22.31 4.88 43.57
N GLY A 161 -22.23 6.04 42.90
CA GLY A 161 -23.34 6.54 42.08
C GLY A 161 -23.33 5.87 40.71
N VAL A 162 -24.27 4.98 40.41
CA VAL A 162 -24.39 4.38 39.06
C VAL A 162 -24.90 5.43 38.08
N THR A 163 -24.10 5.77 37.07
CA THR A 163 -24.51 6.68 36.00
C THR A 163 -24.94 5.87 34.79
N ASN A 164 -25.95 6.35 34.06
CA ASN A 164 -26.41 5.67 32.85
C ASN A 164 -25.24 5.41 31.89
N GLY A 165 -25.13 4.17 31.42
CA GLY A 165 -24.06 3.70 30.53
C GLY A 165 -22.66 3.58 31.17
N GLY A 166 -22.48 3.94 32.45
CA GLY A 166 -21.21 3.71 33.14
C GLY A 166 -20.96 2.22 33.34
N ILE A 167 -19.83 1.71 32.85
CA ILE A 167 -19.41 0.33 33.11
C ILE A 167 -18.71 0.28 34.47
N MET A 168 -19.20 -0.59 35.36
CA MET A 168 -18.69 -0.72 36.72
C MET A 168 -17.41 -1.58 36.76
N PHE A 169 -16.40 -1.13 37.50
CA PHE A 169 -15.15 -1.84 37.77
C PHE A 169 -14.64 -1.53 39.18
N ALA A 170 -13.73 -2.33 39.73
CA ALA A 170 -13.12 -2.06 41.03
C ALA A 170 -11.87 -1.18 40.88
N ASN A 171 -11.69 -0.17 41.74
CA ASN A 171 -10.46 0.63 41.80
C ASN A 171 -9.46 0.15 42.87
N GLY A 172 -9.72 -1.01 43.48
CA GLY A 172 -8.96 -1.56 44.60
C GLY A 172 -9.48 -1.16 45.99
N THR A 173 -10.44 -0.24 46.08
CA THR A 173 -11.12 0.12 47.35
C THR A 173 -12.63 -0.01 47.26
N TYR A 174 -13.24 0.46 46.17
CA TYR A 174 -14.69 0.44 45.94
C TYR A 174 -14.99 -0.10 44.53
N ILE A 175 -16.25 -0.46 44.30
CA ILE A 175 -16.77 -0.46 42.94
C ILE A 175 -16.89 0.99 42.48
N THR A 176 -16.52 1.28 41.24
CA THR A 176 -16.59 2.60 40.65
C THR A 176 -16.89 2.46 39.16
N GLN A 177 -16.96 3.58 38.46
CA GLN A 177 -17.06 3.63 37.01
C GLN A 177 -16.36 4.90 36.51
N ASP A 178 -16.07 4.93 35.22
CA ASP A 178 -15.62 6.14 34.52
C ASP A 178 -16.46 6.27 33.25
N ALA A 179 -17.70 6.73 33.41
CA ALA A 179 -18.62 6.83 32.29
C ALA A 179 -18.14 7.79 31.19
N SER A 180 -17.21 8.69 31.49
CA SER A 180 -16.56 9.54 30.48
C SER A 180 -15.63 8.76 29.55
N ASN A 181 -14.91 7.75 30.08
CA ASN A 181 -13.87 7.03 29.33
C ASN A 181 -14.21 5.56 29.04
N PHE A 182 -15.16 4.94 29.73
CA PHE A 182 -15.58 3.55 29.53
C PHE A 182 -17.11 3.43 29.63
N PHE A 183 -17.77 3.49 28.47
CA PHE A 183 -19.20 3.77 28.34
C PHE A 183 -19.92 2.72 27.51
N TRP A 184 -21.03 2.20 28.02
CA TRP A 184 -21.97 1.37 27.28
C TRP A 184 -23.21 2.18 26.88
N ASP A 185 -23.40 2.37 25.58
CA ASP A 185 -24.64 2.91 25.03
C ASP A 185 -25.66 1.79 24.87
N ASP A 186 -26.51 1.60 25.87
CA ASP A 186 -27.54 0.56 25.87
C ASP A 186 -28.61 0.76 24.78
N GLY A 187 -28.90 2.03 24.42
CA GLY A 187 -29.89 2.33 23.40
C GLY A 187 -29.48 1.87 22.00
N ASN A 188 -28.17 1.80 21.73
CA ASN A 188 -27.62 1.40 20.43
C ASN A 188 -26.74 0.14 20.46
N ASN A 189 -26.52 -0.46 21.62
CA ASN A 189 -25.61 -1.60 21.85
C ASN A 189 -24.17 -1.31 21.40
N ARG A 190 -23.55 -0.25 21.94
CA ARG A 190 -22.21 0.20 21.53
C ARG A 190 -21.30 0.45 22.72
N LEU A 191 -20.03 0.07 22.60
CA LEU A 191 -18.98 0.35 23.57
C LEU A 191 -18.16 1.59 23.14
N GLY A 192 -18.14 2.60 23.99
CA GLY A 192 -17.27 3.77 23.88
C GLY A 192 -16.06 3.67 24.80
N ILE A 193 -14.88 3.91 24.26
CA ILE A 193 -13.64 4.14 25.01
C ILE A 193 -13.16 5.56 24.70
N GLY A 194 -13.09 6.41 25.72
CA GLY A 194 -12.80 7.85 25.57
C GLY A 194 -13.95 8.67 24.96
N THR A 195 -15.17 8.12 24.89
CA THR A 195 -16.36 8.82 24.38
C THR A 195 -17.65 8.27 24.98
N THR A 196 -18.58 9.16 25.31
CA THR A 196 -19.96 8.84 25.74
C THR A 196 -20.96 8.79 24.57
N ALA A 197 -20.52 9.09 23.35
CA ALA A 197 -21.34 9.08 22.14
C ALA A 197 -20.73 8.17 21.06
N PRO A 198 -20.66 6.85 21.29
CA PRO A 198 -20.10 5.92 20.31
C PRO A 198 -20.97 5.86 19.02
N SER A 199 -20.34 6.07 17.86
CA SER A 199 -20.99 5.99 16.55
C SER A 199 -20.81 4.63 15.86
N SER A 200 -20.04 3.73 16.46
CA SER A 200 -19.74 2.36 16.00
C SER A 200 -19.89 1.36 17.15
N PHE A 201 -19.94 0.05 16.88
CA PHE A 201 -20.06 -0.98 17.92
C PHE A 201 -18.95 -0.91 18.97
N LEU A 202 -17.73 -0.60 18.54
CA LEU A 202 -16.63 -0.18 19.39
C LEU A 202 -16.12 1.15 18.83
N HIS A 203 -16.21 2.22 19.61
CA HIS A 203 -15.66 3.53 19.28
C HIS A 203 -14.55 3.85 20.28
N VAL A 204 -13.30 3.70 19.85
CA VAL A 204 -12.14 4.14 20.64
C VAL A 204 -11.69 5.51 20.16
N LEU A 205 -11.92 6.53 20.98
CA LEU A 205 -11.59 7.92 20.70
C LEU A 205 -10.42 8.37 21.59
N GLY A 206 -9.32 8.75 20.98
CA GLY A 206 -8.10 9.20 21.66
C GLY A 206 -7.08 9.73 20.66
N THR A 207 -5.99 10.35 21.13
CA THR A 207 -5.01 11.01 20.26
C THR A 207 -3.83 10.12 19.87
N THR A 208 -3.37 9.24 20.75
CA THR A 208 -2.39 8.17 20.52
C THR A 208 -2.13 7.46 21.85
N GLU A 209 -2.08 6.14 21.93
CA GLU A 209 -2.46 5.11 20.95
C GLU A 209 -3.94 4.73 21.13
N GLN A 210 -4.68 4.42 20.05
CA GLN A 210 -6.09 4.00 20.15
C GLN A 210 -6.25 2.49 20.36
N LEU A 211 -5.48 1.66 19.65
CA LEU A 211 -5.48 0.21 19.86
C LEU A 211 -4.05 -0.32 19.80
N ARG A 212 -3.69 -1.13 20.81
CA ARG A 212 -2.45 -1.89 20.87
C ARG A 212 -2.73 -3.38 20.80
N LEU A 213 -1.99 -4.08 19.94
CA LEU A 213 -1.87 -5.54 20.01
C LEU A 213 -0.41 -5.86 20.35
N GLY A 214 -0.18 -6.24 21.62
CA GLY A 214 1.16 -6.52 22.14
C GLY A 214 1.38 -8.01 22.38
N TYR A 215 2.59 -8.47 22.06
CA TYR A 215 3.15 -9.68 22.65
C TYR A 215 3.66 -9.36 24.06
N ASP A 216 4.35 -8.23 24.22
CA ASP A 216 4.77 -7.67 25.50
C ASP A 216 4.84 -6.12 25.45
N ALA A 217 5.45 -5.50 26.47
CA ALA A 217 5.55 -4.04 26.56
C ALA A 217 6.41 -3.41 25.46
N THR A 218 7.33 -4.17 24.86
CA THR A 218 8.30 -3.72 23.85
C THR A 218 7.98 -4.23 22.45
N ASN A 219 7.19 -5.31 22.32
CA ASN A 219 6.82 -5.95 21.07
C ASN A 219 5.33 -5.81 20.82
N TYR A 220 4.94 -4.84 19.98
CA TYR A 220 3.54 -4.57 19.69
C TYR A 220 3.34 -3.94 18.31
N MET A 221 2.11 -4.06 17.81
CA MET A 221 1.57 -3.27 16.72
C MET A 221 0.59 -2.24 17.29
N SER A 222 0.75 -0.99 16.87
CA SER A 222 -0.13 0.11 17.24
C SER A 222 -0.95 0.60 16.05
N PHE A 223 -2.19 0.97 16.35
CA PHE A 223 -3.15 1.51 15.39
C PHE A 223 -3.56 2.89 15.88
N THR A 224 -3.30 3.90 15.05
CA THR A 224 -3.64 5.30 15.34
C THR A 224 -4.23 5.94 14.11
N ILE A 225 -5.38 6.59 14.27
CA ILE A 225 -5.98 7.47 13.27
C ILE A 225 -5.57 8.90 13.63
N ASP A 226 -4.85 9.57 12.73
CA ASP A 226 -4.44 10.95 12.94
C ASP A 226 -5.60 11.95 12.83
N ALA A 227 -5.34 13.24 13.10
CA ALA A 227 -6.35 14.30 12.98
C ALA A 227 -6.88 14.50 11.54
N SER A 228 -6.22 13.94 10.53
CA SER A 228 -6.63 13.96 9.13
C SER A 228 -7.43 12.71 8.73
N GLY A 229 -7.59 11.73 9.64
CA GLY A 229 -8.28 10.47 9.39
C GLY A 229 -7.40 9.36 8.81
N ASN A 230 -6.08 9.54 8.75
CA ASN A 230 -5.17 8.51 8.23
C ASN A 230 -4.89 7.46 9.30
N LEU A 231 -5.12 6.19 8.98
CA LEU A 231 -4.68 5.08 9.81
C LEU A 231 -3.18 4.84 9.63
N THR A 232 -2.45 4.86 10.73
CA THR A 232 -1.06 4.45 10.81
C THR A 232 -0.97 3.08 11.49
N PHE A 233 -0.26 2.16 10.84
CA PHE A 233 0.26 0.94 11.45
C PHE A 233 1.70 1.22 11.86
N SER A 234 2.00 1.13 13.16
CA SER A 234 3.37 1.28 13.66
C SER A 234 3.72 0.06 14.50
N ASP A 235 4.61 -0.76 13.97
CA ASP A 235 5.24 -1.86 14.70
C ASP A 235 6.46 -1.34 15.48
N SER A 236 6.84 -2.09 16.51
CA SER A 236 8.11 -1.87 17.21
C SER A 236 9.27 -2.69 16.61
N GLY A 237 9.04 -3.41 15.51
CA GLY A 237 10.00 -4.25 14.80
C GLY A 237 10.53 -3.61 13.50
N THR A 238 10.81 -4.44 12.50
CA THR A 238 11.30 -4.04 11.17
C THR A 238 10.32 -4.36 10.04
N GLU A 239 9.22 -5.05 10.34
CA GLU A 239 8.25 -5.54 9.35
C GLU A 239 6.85 -5.10 9.78
N VAL A 240 6.33 -4.06 9.12
CA VAL A 240 4.99 -3.53 9.41
C VAL A 240 3.89 -4.54 9.07
N ALA A 241 4.06 -5.30 7.98
CA ALA A 241 3.06 -6.28 7.55
C ALA A 241 3.66 -7.40 6.68
N THR A 242 3.22 -8.63 6.95
CA THR A 242 3.48 -9.80 6.11
C THR A 242 2.15 -10.32 5.58
N PHE A 243 1.97 -10.28 4.26
CA PHE A 243 0.75 -10.77 3.62
C PHE A 243 0.88 -12.26 3.29
N GLY A 244 -0.23 -13.01 3.36
CA GLY A 244 -0.23 -14.43 3.00
C GLY A 244 0.02 -14.67 1.50
N ALA A 245 0.25 -15.93 1.12
CA ALA A 245 0.63 -16.33 -0.24
C ALA A 245 -0.40 -15.99 -1.34
N ALA A 246 -1.64 -15.62 -0.99
CA ALA A 246 -2.69 -15.26 -1.94
C ALA A 246 -2.49 -13.86 -2.59
N GLY A 247 -1.54 -13.06 -2.09
CA GLY A 247 -1.23 -11.72 -2.58
C GLY A 247 -1.97 -10.60 -1.84
N ALA A 248 -1.58 -9.36 -2.12
CA ALA A 248 -2.23 -8.15 -1.64
C ALA A 248 -2.78 -7.36 -2.85
N SER A 249 -4.02 -6.88 -2.75
CA SER A 249 -4.65 -6.08 -3.80
C SER A 249 -4.85 -4.65 -3.33
N PHE A 250 -4.31 -3.69 -4.08
CA PHE A 250 -4.51 -2.26 -3.85
C PHE A 250 -5.38 -1.71 -4.98
N ALA A 251 -6.63 -1.37 -4.68
CA ALA A 251 -7.58 -0.79 -5.64
C ALA A 251 -7.41 0.72 -5.83
N VAL A 252 -6.30 1.28 -5.34
CA VAL A 252 -5.93 2.69 -5.39
C VAL A 252 -4.45 2.79 -5.72
N PRO A 253 -3.96 3.95 -6.22
CA PRO A 253 -2.53 4.15 -6.43
C PRO A 253 -1.73 3.91 -5.15
N ALA A 254 -0.66 3.13 -5.25
CA ALA A 254 0.28 2.88 -4.16
C ALA A 254 1.56 3.69 -4.37
N SER A 255 2.12 4.24 -3.29
CA SER A 255 3.37 4.99 -3.30
C SER A 255 4.36 4.42 -2.27
N PHE A 256 5.60 4.22 -2.68
CA PHE A 256 6.70 3.79 -1.82
C PHE A 256 7.66 4.97 -1.65
N ASN A 257 7.50 5.73 -0.57
CA ASN A 257 8.18 7.02 -0.37
C ASN A 257 9.39 6.94 0.56
N ALA A 258 9.61 5.81 1.22
CA ALA A 258 10.78 5.62 2.08
C ALA A 258 12.05 5.57 1.21
N ALA A 259 13.15 6.13 1.73
CA ALA A 259 14.45 5.96 1.09
C ALA A 259 14.88 4.48 1.21
N GLY A 260 15.36 3.90 0.11
CA GLY A 260 15.79 2.51 0.05
C GLY A 260 15.23 1.79 -1.19
N ASP A 261 15.54 0.50 -1.26
CA ASP A 261 15.22 -0.31 -2.43
C ASP A 261 13.86 -1.01 -2.27
N VAL A 262 13.20 -1.22 -3.40
CA VAL A 262 12.02 -2.08 -3.50
C VAL A 262 12.44 -3.39 -4.15
N SER A 263 12.58 -4.44 -3.35
CA SER A 263 12.91 -5.78 -3.85
C SER A 263 11.66 -6.53 -4.29
N ILE A 264 11.73 -7.16 -5.48
CA ILE A 264 10.65 -7.96 -6.06
C ILE A 264 11.26 -9.27 -6.54
N ALA A 265 10.78 -10.41 -6.02
CA ALA A 265 11.37 -11.72 -6.28
C ALA A 265 10.94 -12.35 -7.62
N TYR A 266 9.85 -11.87 -8.22
CA TYR A 266 9.24 -12.41 -9.44
C TYR A 266 8.92 -11.25 -10.40
N ASP A 267 7.87 -11.42 -11.19
CA ASP A 267 7.54 -10.52 -12.28
C ASP A 267 6.88 -9.21 -11.82
N ILE A 268 7.17 -8.15 -12.57
CA ILE A 268 6.37 -6.93 -12.58
C ILE A 268 5.45 -6.99 -13.81
N GLN A 269 4.15 -7.17 -13.59
CA GLN A 269 3.17 -7.23 -14.67
C GLN A 269 2.39 -5.92 -14.78
N PHE A 270 2.51 -5.24 -15.93
CA PHE A 270 1.64 -4.12 -16.27
C PHE A 270 0.41 -4.60 -17.06
N THR A 271 -0.79 -4.36 -16.53
CA THR A 271 -2.02 -5.02 -17.00
C THR A 271 -2.93 -4.14 -17.88
N ASN A 272 -2.62 -2.85 -18.05
CA ASN A 272 -3.38 -1.98 -18.93
C ASN A 272 -2.98 -2.24 -20.39
N GLN A 273 -3.87 -2.87 -21.15
CA GLN A 273 -3.66 -3.26 -22.54
C GLN A 273 -3.61 -2.08 -23.53
N THR A 274 -4.12 -0.90 -23.15
CA THR A 274 -4.04 0.29 -24.01
C THR A 274 -2.68 0.96 -23.89
N SER A 275 -2.21 1.16 -22.66
CA SER A 275 -0.89 1.74 -22.40
C SER A 275 -0.46 1.43 -20.97
N SER A 276 0.77 0.93 -20.86
CA SER A 276 1.49 0.75 -19.62
C SER A 276 2.91 1.26 -19.83
N TYR A 277 3.44 2.04 -18.90
CA TYR A 277 4.78 2.59 -19.00
C TYR A 277 5.42 2.73 -17.61
N MET A 278 6.75 2.67 -17.57
CA MET A 278 7.54 3.13 -16.44
C MET A 278 7.93 4.59 -16.69
N LYS A 279 7.77 5.45 -15.69
CA LYS A 279 8.16 6.86 -15.76
C LYS A 279 9.17 7.17 -14.66
N SER A 280 10.30 7.73 -15.06
CA SER A 280 11.30 8.26 -14.14
C SER A 280 11.42 9.78 -14.30
N LEU A 281 11.58 10.49 -13.19
CA LEU A 281 11.87 11.93 -13.19
C LEU A 281 13.38 12.23 -13.29
N ALA A 282 14.20 11.19 -13.11
CA ALA A 282 15.65 11.21 -13.19
C ALA A 282 16.11 10.15 -14.22
N PRO A 283 17.42 10.01 -14.51
CA PRO A 283 17.90 8.90 -15.31
C PRO A 283 17.40 7.55 -14.75
N LEU A 284 16.94 6.68 -15.64
CA LEU A 284 16.50 5.32 -15.31
C LEU A 284 17.61 4.36 -15.74
N TYR A 285 18.11 3.59 -14.79
CA TYR A 285 19.05 2.49 -15.05
C TYR A 285 18.30 1.17 -14.93
N ILE A 286 18.56 0.26 -15.87
CA ILE A 286 18.12 -1.14 -15.81
C ILE A 286 19.39 -1.98 -15.93
N GLU A 287 19.71 -2.68 -14.85
CA GLU A 287 20.85 -3.59 -14.79
C GLU A 287 20.31 -5.02 -14.68
N VAL A 288 20.91 -5.94 -15.44
CA VAL A 288 20.50 -7.35 -15.51
C VAL A 288 21.71 -8.22 -15.22
N GLY A 289 21.60 -9.08 -14.21
CA GLY A 289 22.63 -10.06 -13.84
C GLY A 289 23.46 -9.69 -12.61
N GLU A 290 24.57 -10.40 -12.45
CA GLU A 290 25.54 -10.21 -11.37
C GLU A 290 26.97 -10.37 -11.89
N ASN A 291 27.98 -10.05 -11.07
CA ASN A 291 29.39 -10.04 -11.49
C ASN A 291 30.00 -11.41 -11.85
N TYR A 292 29.25 -12.49 -11.70
CA TYR A 292 29.77 -13.86 -11.80
C TYR A 292 29.23 -14.64 -13.00
N GLU A 293 28.16 -14.15 -13.63
CA GLU A 293 27.52 -14.82 -14.77
C GLU A 293 27.12 -13.82 -15.85
N SER A 294 26.96 -14.33 -17.07
CA SER A 294 26.40 -13.55 -18.17
C SER A 294 24.88 -13.73 -18.17
N SER A 295 24.15 -12.61 -18.04
CA SER A 295 22.69 -12.60 -18.06
C SER A 295 22.19 -11.73 -19.21
N ASP A 296 21.23 -12.23 -19.98
CA ASP A 296 20.68 -11.52 -21.13
C ASP A 296 19.58 -10.55 -20.71
N PHE A 297 19.63 -9.31 -21.18
CA PHE A 297 18.46 -8.43 -21.18
C PHE A 297 17.59 -8.72 -22.40
N THR A 298 16.51 -9.47 -22.21
CA THR A 298 15.60 -9.85 -23.30
C THR A 298 14.42 -8.89 -23.41
N VAL A 299 14.27 -8.22 -24.55
CA VAL A 299 13.06 -7.48 -24.93
C VAL A 299 12.33 -8.25 -26.02
N LYS A 300 11.11 -8.71 -25.72
CA LYS A 300 10.31 -9.50 -26.66
C LYS A 300 8.99 -8.82 -26.97
N THR A 301 8.69 -8.74 -28.26
CA THR A 301 7.38 -8.36 -28.79
C THR A 301 6.62 -9.59 -29.29
N TYR A 302 5.31 -9.45 -29.48
CA TYR A 302 4.45 -10.51 -30.03
C TYR A 302 3.80 -10.04 -31.33
N ASN A 303 3.58 -10.98 -32.27
CA ASN A 303 3.05 -10.72 -33.61
C ASN A 303 3.94 -9.73 -34.39
N SER A 304 3.35 -8.67 -34.94
CA SER A 304 4.06 -7.61 -35.66
C SER A 304 4.45 -6.43 -34.76
N GLY A 305 4.72 -6.68 -33.47
CA GLY A 305 5.13 -5.62 -32.55
C GLY A 305 6.61 -5.26 -32.73
N ASP A 306 6.92 -3.97 -32.68
CA ASP A 306 8.28 -3.44 -32.82
C ASP A 306 8.87 -3.00 -31.47
N VAL A 307 10.20 -2.99 -31.39
CA VAL A 307 10.91 -2.23 -30.36
C VAL A 307 11.10 -0.81 -30.89
N PHE A 308 10.43 0.16 -30.28
CA PHE A 308 10.42 1.56 -30.72
C PHE A 308 11.18 2.45 -29.73
N LEU A 309 12.15 3.22 -30.23
CA LEU A 309 12.98 4.13 -29.43
C LEU A 309 12.76 5.58 -29.87
N GLU A 310 12.08 6.38 -29.03
CA GLU A 310 11.91 7.82 -29.26
C GLU A 310 12.94 8.60 -28.43
N MET A 311 13.98 9.08 -29.09
CA MET A 311 15.13 9.74 -28.45
C MET A 311 15.43 11.10 -29.07
N GLY A 312 15.70 12.09 -28.21
CA GLY A 312 16.29 13.37 -28.64
C GLY A 312 17.81 13.32 -28.77
N GLY A 313 18.44 12.25 -28.28
CA GLY A 313 19.89 11.98 -28.34
C GLY A 313 20.22 10.77 -29.23
N ASN A 314 21.28 10.03 -28.87
CA ASN A 314 21.80 8.90 -29.64
C ASN A 314 21.52 7.55 -28.96
N LEU A 315 21.45 6.49 -29.76
CA LEU A 315 21.65 5.11 -29.28
C LEU A 315 23.16 4.90 -29.14
N VAL A 316 23.61 4.53 -27.94
CA VAL A 316 25.02 4.26 -27.65
C VAL A 316 25.16 2.80 -27.25
N LEU A 317 25.99 2.05 -27.98
CA LEU A 317 26.42 0.71 -27.62
C LEU A 317 27.84 0.83 -27.06
N GLN A 318 28.05 0.33 -25.83
CA GLN A 318 29.33 0.47 -25.14
C GLN A 318 29.88 -0.91 -24.79
N SER A 319 30.83 -1.37 -25.59
CA SER A 319 31.67 -2.56 -25.38
C SER A 319 32.99 -2.35 -26.12
N ALA A 320 33.95 -3.26 -25.96
CA ALA A 320 35.17 -3.24 -26.79
C ALA A 320 34.81 -3.42 -28.28
N ASP A 321 34.08 -4.50 -28.60
CA ASP A 321 33.58 -4.78 -29.95
C ASP A 321 32.06 -4.62 -30.02
N SER A 322 31.59 -3.38 -30.16
CA SER A 322 30.15 -3.11 -30.25
C SER A 322 29.59 -3.53 -31.60
N SER A 323 28.50 -4.31 -31.56
CA SER A 323 27.87 -4.86 -32.77
C SER A 323 26.36 -4.96 -32.64
N ILE A 324 25.72 -5.07 -33.80
CA ILE A 324 24.31 -5.45 -33.96
C ILE A 324 24.29 -6.68 -34.86
N ILE A 325 23.63 -7.73 -34.39
CA ILE A 325 23.42 -8.97 -35.16
C ILE A 325 21.96 -9.00 -35.61
N PHE A 326 21.77 -9.14 -36.91
CA PHE A 326 20.49 -9.41 -37.56
C PHE A 326 20.37 -10.91 -37.76
N ASP A 327 19.96 -11.59 -36.68
CA ASP A 327 19.78 -13.04 -36.63
C ASP A 327 18.39 -13.43 -37.16
N THR A 328 18.38 -14.22 -38.23
CA THR A 328 17.17 -14.75 -38.85
C THR A 328 16.94 -16.18 -38.40
N VAL A 329 15.89 -16.39 -37.60
CA VAL A 329 15.59 -17.71 -37.01
C VAL A 329 15.03 -18.76 -37.99
N THR A 330 14.86 -18.42 -39.27
CA THR A 330 14.43 -19.38 -40.29
C THR A 330 15.62 -20.19 -40.81
N SER A 331 15.51 -21.52 -40.78
CA SER A 331 16.56 -22.40 -41.27
C SER A 331 16.90 -22.13 -42.75
N GLY A 332 18.18 -21.82 -43.02
CA GLY A 332 18.72 -21.58 -44.36
C GLY A 332 18.79 -20.11 -44.78
N ASP A 333 18.26 -19.19 -43.97
CA ASP A 333 18.47 -17.75 -44.18
C ASP A 333 19.89 -17.35 -43.76
N THR A 334 20.38 -16.25 -44.34
CA THR A 334 21.72 -15.72 -44.06
C THR A 334 21.60 -14.61 -43.04
N ASP A 335 22.28 -14.79 -41.90
CA ASP A 335 22.37 -13.77 -40.86
C ASP A 335 23.37 -12.68 -41.27
N PHE A 336 23.15 -11.47 -40.79
CA PHE A 336 24.06 -10.34 -41.03
C PHE A 336 24.46 -9.71 -39.72
N TRP A 337 25.61 -9.03 -39.72
CA TRP A 337 26.01 -8.21 -38.59
C TRP A 337 26.66 -6.92 -39.09
N MET A 338 26.59 -5.89 -38.25
CA MET A 338 27.37 -4.68 -38.41
C MET A 338 27.98 -4.30 -37.07
N GLY A 339 29.19 -3.78 -37.08
CA GLY A 339 29.86 -3.42 -35.84
C GLY A 339 31.27 -2.93 -36.04
N VAL A 340 31.94 -2.73 -34.91
CA VAL A 340 33.37 -2.50 -34.83
C VAL A 340 34.06 -3.84 -34.66
N VAL A 341 35.19 -4.02 -35.35
CA VAL A 341 36.07 -5.16 -35.18
C VAL A 341 37.44 -4.64 -34.82
N ASP A 342 37.81 -4.81 -33.56
CA ASP A 342 39.16 -4.61 -33.05
C ASP A 342 40.10 -5.70 -33.59
N ASP A 343 41.33 -5.34 -33.90
CA ASP A 343 42.38 -6.29 -34.26
C ASP A 343 43.16 -6.82 -33.02
N ALA A 344 42.70 -6.42 -31.82
CA ALA A 344 43.27 -6.64 -30.50
C ALA A 344 44.62 -5.93 -30.29
N GLY A 345 44.91 -4.93 -31.12
CA GLY A 345 45.96 -3.94 -30.93
C GLY A 345 45.71 -3.04 -29.72
N SER A 346 46.66 -2.17 -29.42
CA SER A 346 46.43 -1.06 -28.47
C SER A 346 46.35 0.28 -29.19
N ASP A 347 46.29 0.21 -30.51
CA ASP A 347 46.09 1.23 -31.52
C ASP A 347 44.60 1.40 -31.81
N ASP A 348 44.26 2.54 -32.41
CA ASP A 348 42.92 2.94 -32.80
C ASP A 348 42.66 2.63 -34.29
N ASP A 349 43.12 1.49 -34.80
CA ASP A 349 42.96 1.06 -36.20
C ASP A 349 41.76 0.12 -36.42
N ASP A 350 40.82 0.13 -35.47
CA ASP A 350 39.52 -0.53 -35.53
C ASP A 350 38.81 -0.34 -36.87
N LEU A 351 38.19 -1.42 -37.36
CA LEU A 351 37.39 -1.37 -38.59
C LEU A 351 35.90 -1.28 -38.26
N PHE A 352 35.17 -0.38 -38.92
CA PHE A 352 33.72 -0.52 -39.05
C PHE A 352 33.41 -1.52 -40.16
N VAL A 353 32.68 -2.59 -39.84
CA VAL A 353 32.49 -3.73 -40.74
C VAL A 353 31.03 -4.11 -40.87
N ILE A 354 30.67 -4.56 -42.07
CA ILE A 354 29.45 -5.31 -42.35
C ILE A 354 29.85 -6.68 -42.90
N GLY A 355 29.31 -7.74 -42.32
CA GLY A 355 29.56 -9.13 -42.71
C GLY A 355 28.32 -10.01 -42.55
N ASP A 356 28.48 -11.30 -42.83
CA ASP A 356 27.43 -12.31 -42.62
C ASP A 356 27.78 -13.30 -41.50
N GLY A 357 26.78 -14.11 -41.13
CA GLY A 357 26.85 -15.09 -40.05
C GLY A 357 26.65 -14.48 -38.66
N THR A 358 26.84 -15.33 -37.64
CA THR A 358 26.65 -14.96 -36.23
C THR A 358 27.97 -14.77 -35.48
N THR A 359 29.10 -15.11 -36.10
CA THR A 359 30.44 -14.88 -35.53
C THR A 359 31.00 -13.55 -36.03
N LEU A 360 31.06 -12.57 -35.13
CA LEU A 360 31.60 -11.24 -35.42
C LEU A 360 33.02 -11.30 -35.96
N GLY A 361 33.35 -10.40 -36.89
CA GLY A 361 34.66 -10.29 -37.52
C GLY A 361 34.94 -11.30 -38.65
N SER A 362 34.11 -12.32 -38.82
CA SER A 362 34.21 -13.30 -39.92
C SER A 362 33.44 -12.84 -41.18
N ASN A 363 33.85 -13.33 -42.35
CA ASN A 363 33.23 -13.06 -43.67
C ASN A 363 32.83 -11.58 -43.92
N ARG A 364 33.83 -10.70 -43.93
CA ARG A 364 33.65 -9.25 -44.09
C ARG A 364 33.30 -8.88 -45.53
N PHE A 365 32.19 -8.19 -45.74
CA PHE A 365 31.77 -7.70 -47.05
C PHE A 365 32.16 -6.24 -47.29
N LEU A 366 31.99 -5.40 -46.28
CA LEU A 366 32.39 -3.99 -46.32
C LEU A 366 33.23 -3.70 -45.08
N SER A 367 34.37 -3.04 -45.27
CA SER A 367 35.24 -2.60 -44.17
C SER A 367 35.54 -1.12 -44.36
N ILE A 368 35.52 -0.33 -43.29
CA ILE A 368 35.96 1.06 -43.28
C ILE A 368 37.04 1.17 -42.22
N ASP A 369 38.23 1.59 -42.61
CA ASP A 369 39.32 1.86 -41.67
C ASP A 369 39.21 3.25 -41.05
N THR A 370 40.01 3.53 -40.03
CA THR A 370 40.03 4.83 -39.35
C THR A 370 40.60 5.97 -40.19
N SER A 371 41.24 5.66 -41.33
CA SER A 371 41.61 6.65 -42.36
C SER A 371 40.46 6.98 -43.32
N GLY A 372 39.31 6.29 -43.21
CA GLY A 372 38.13 6.48 -44.06
C GLY A 372 38.19 5.72 -45.39
N ASN A 373 39.13 4.80 -45.57
CA ASN A 373 39.19 3.97 -46.76
C ASN A 373 38.10 2.90 -46.71
N VAL A 374 37.33 2.77 -47.80
CA VAL A 374 36.26 1.79 -47.93
C VAL A 374 36.74 0.58 -48.72
N GLY A 375 36.70 -0.58 -48.10
CA GLY A 375 36.89 -1.88 -48.72
C GLY A 375 35.56 -2.53 -49.09
N ILE A 376 35.43 -3.02 -50.32
CA ILE A 376 34.35 -3.94 -50.70
C ILE A 376 34.98 -5.29 -51.06
N GLY A 377 34.75 -6.30 -50.22
CA GLY A 377 35.43 -7.58 -50.27
C GLY A 377 36.92 -7.50 -49.92
N SER A 378 37.38 -6.38 -49.34
CA SER A 378 38.73 -6.20 -48.81
C SER A 378 38.68 -6.02 -47.29
N THR A 379 39.53 -6.73 -46.58
CA THR A 379 39.69 -6.63 -45.12
C THR A 379 40.73 -5.61 -44.70
N SER A 380 41.52 -5.10 -45.66
CA SER A 380 42.58 -4.11 -45.43
C SER A 380 42.63 -3.16 -46.63
N PRO A 381 41.70 -2.20 -46.71
CA PRO A 381 41.65 -1.24 -47.82
C PRO A 381 42.96 -0.45 -47.91
N SER A 382 43.53 -0.31 -49.12
CA SER A 382 44.83 0.38 -49.31
C SER A 382 44.70 1.72 -50.04
N ALA A 383 43.48 2.14 -50.32
CA ALA A 383 43.11 3.38 -51.01
C ALA A 383 41.67 3.74 -50.65
N LEU A 384 41.26 4.99 -50.87
CA LEU A 384 39.96 5.53 -50.46
C LEU A 384 38.78 4.63 -50.85
N LEU A 385 38.84 4.03 -52.04
CA LEU A 385 38.02 2.87 -52.39
C LEU A 385 38.92 1.73 -52.84
N SER A 386 38.78 0.56 -52.21
CA SER A 386 39.47 -0.67 -52.58
C SER A 386 38.47 -1.80 -52.79
N VAL A 387 38.49 -2.45 -53.95
CA VAL A 387 37.54 -3.53 -54.29
C VAL A 387 38.28 -4.84 -54.57
N GLY A 388 37.77 -5.91 -53.98
CA GLY A 388 38.29 -7.27 -54.05
C GLY A 388 39.34 -7.57 -52.97
N SER A 389 39.53 -8.86 -52.67
CA SER A 389 40.35 -9.33 -51.55
C SER A 389 41.83 -8.95 -51.62
N GLY A 390 42.32 -8.57 -52.80
CA GLY A 390 43.68 -8.08 -53.02
C GLY A 390 43.74 -6.60 -53.43
N ASN A 391 42.67 -5.83 -53.19
CA ASN A 391 42.53 -4.45 -53.66
C ASN A 391 42.77 -4.34 -55.17
N GLN A 392 42.10 -5.19 -55.97
CA GLN A 392 42.33 -5.28 -57.43
C GLN A 392 41.84 -4.06 -58.21
N PHE A 393 40.88 -3.32 -57.65
CA PHE A 393 40.45 -2.04 -58.17
C PHE A 393 40.61 -1.01 -57.05
N THR A 394 41.35 0.07 -57.31
CA THR A 394 41.59 1.11 -56.30
C THR A 394 41.40 2.50 -56.87
N VAL A 395 40.82 3.38 -56.04
CA VAL A 395 40.67 4.81 -56.29
C VAL A 395 41.42 5.57 -55.21
N SER A 396 42.29 6.50 -55.59
CA SER A 396 43.03 7.34 -54.65
C SER A 396 42.11 8.31 -53.89
N SER A 397 42.68 9.00 -52.89
CA SER A 397 42.03 10.13 -52.21
C SER A 397 41.73 11.33 -53.12
N THR A 398 42.33 11.40 -54.32
CA THR A 398 42.05 12.42 -55.34
C THR A 398 40.94 12.00 -56.32
N GLY A 399 40.42 10.77 -56.20
CA GLY A 399 39.42 10.23 -57.12
C GLY A 399 40.01 9.56 -58.36
N ASP A 400 41.34 9.45 -58.46
CA ASP A 400 42.00 8.84 -59.61
C ASP A 400 41.97 7.32 -59.51
N LEU A 401 41.72 6.65 -60.64
CA LEU A 401 41.86 5.21 -60.75
C LEU A 401 43.35 4.84 -60.68
N THR A 402 43.79 4.28 -59.56
CA THR A 402 45.18 3.88 -59.36
C THR A 402 45.41 2.42 -59.73
N LYS A 403 44.36 1.61 -59.81
CA LYS A 403 44.46 0.20 -60.19
C LYS A 403 43.16 -0.30 -60.81
N ILE A 404 43.27 -1.08 -61.87
CA ILE A 404 42.15 -1.82 -62.49
C ILE A 404 42.67 -3.22 -62.84
N ASN A 405 41.91 -4.27 -62.49
CA ASN A 405 42.31 -5.67 -62.70
C ASN A 405 43.71 -5.98 -62.13
N ASN A 406 44.02 -5.41 -60.97
CA ASN A 406 45.32 -5.47 -60.31
C ASN A 406 46.51 -4.87 -61.08
N VAL A 407 46.26 -4.14 -62.17
CA VAL A 407 47.28 -3.37 -62.91
C VAL A 407 47.25 -1.94 -62.41
N ALA A 408 48.40 -1.42 -61.96
CA ALA A 408 48.53 -0.04 -61.50
C ALA A 408 48.49 0.94 -62.68
N TYR A 409 47.86 2.09 -62.49
CA TYR A 409 47.82 3.17 -63.47
C TYR A 409 48.26 4.50 -62.87
N THR A 410 48.88 5.35 -63.67
CA THR A 410 49.16 6.75 -63.34
C THR A 410 48.59 7.63 -64.44
N TRP A 411 47.63 8.49 -64.09
CA TRP A 411 46.94 9.35 -65.03
C TRP A 411 47.71 10.65 -65.28
N PRO A 412 47.59 11.27 -66.47
CA PRO A 412 48.05 12.64 -66.69
C PRO A 412 47.34 13.60 -65.75
N SER A 413 48.06 14.59 -65.22
CA SER A 413 47.50 15.61 -64.32
C SER A 413 46.60 16.65 -65.01
N SER A 414 46.51 16.61 -66.34
CA SER A 414 45.68 17.52 -67.14
C SER A 414 45.20 16.85 -68.43
N GLN A 415 44.18 17.42 -69.04
CA GLN A 415 43.75 17.05 -70.39
C GLN A 415 44.83 17.38 -71.43
N ALA A 416 44.77 16.72 -72.59
CA ALA A 416 45.55 17.10 -73.76
C ALA A 416 45.28 18.56 -74.17
N GLY A 417 46.32 19.27 -74.63
CA GLY A 417 46.21 20.70 -74.97
C GLY A 417 45.41 21.02 -76.24
N ALA A 418 44.99 20.01 -77.00
CA ALA A 418 44.20 20.13 -78.23
C ALA A 418 43.49 18.81 -78.57
N ASP A 419 42.56 18.87 -79.54
CA ASP A 419 41.94 17.67 -80.14
C ASP A 419 42.99 16.82 -80.89
N GLY A 420 42.73 15.53 -81.09
CA GLY A 420 43.61 14.61 -81.84
C GLY A 420 44.65 13.86 -80.99
N TYR A 421 44.47 13.83 -79.67
CA TYR A 421 45.29 13.04 -78.76
C TYR A 421 44.57 11.77 -78.32
N VAL A 422 45.34 10.72 -78.08
CA VAL A 422 44.88 9.46 -77.47
C VAL A 422 45.67 9.22 -76.19
N LEU A 423 45.07 8.51 -75.25
CA LEU A 423 45.76 8.09 -74.04
C LEU A 423 46.52 6.79 -74.33
N THR A 424 47.84 6.83 -74.24
CA THR A 424 48.69 5.66 -74.47
C THR A 424 49.24 5.13 -73.15
N ASN A 425 49.47 3.81 -73.08
CA ASN A 425 50.06 3.13 -71.94
C ASN A 425 51.48 2.71 -72.31
N ASN A 426 52.47 3.03 -71.47
CA ASN A 426 53.87 2.65 -71.66
C ASN A 426 54.18 1.15 -71.44
N GLY A 427 53.17 0.30 -71.26
CA GLY A 427 53.30 -1.11 -70.93
C GLY A 427 53.59 -1.41 -69.45
N SER A 428 53.72 -0.37 -68.62
CA SER A 428 53.93 -0.45 -67.17
C SER A 428 52.90 0.38 -66.38
N GLY A 429 51.84 0.86 -67.03
CA GLY A 429 50.70 1.53 -66.38
C GLY A 429 50.74 3.05 -66.38
N THR A 430 51.82 3.69 -66.81
CA THR A 430 51.81 5.16 -66.97
C THR A 430 51.00 5.51 -68.21
N LEU A 431 49.96 6.31 -68.01
CA LEU A 431 49.09 6.82 -69.06
C LEU A 431 49.57 8.20 -69.47
N THR A 432 49.76 8.43 -70.76
CA THR A 432 50.23 9.71 -71.31
C THR A 432 49.39 10.12 -72.51
N TRP A 433 49.08 11.41 -72.62
CA TRP A 433 48.47 11.95 -73.83
C TRP A 433 49.52 11.98 -74.94
N GLU A 434 49.28 11.25 -76.03
CA GLU A 434 50.09 11.29 -77.23
C GLU A 434 49.26 11.71 -78.44
N ALA A 435 49.86 12.50 -79.33
CA ALA A 435 49.20 12.87 -80.59
C ALA A 435 48.96 11.61 -81.41
N SER A 436 47.77 11.48 -82.02
CA SER A 436 47.47 10.31 -82.85
C SER A 436 48.40 10.29 -84.08
N SER A 437 49.38 9.38 -84.11
CA SER A 437 50.47 9.38 -85.10
C SER A 437 50.36 8.31 -86.19
N GLY A 438 49.16 7.73 -86.40
CA GLY A 438 48.98 6.55 -87.25
C GLY A 438 48.23 6.72 -88.57
N SER A 439 47.78 7.91 -88.96
CA SER A 439 46.94 8.04 -90.17
C SER A 439 47.75 8.49 -91.39
N VAL A 440 47.82 7.63 -92.40
CA VAL A 440 48.07 8.06 -93.79
C VAL A 440 46.89 8.94 -94.19
N THR A 441 47.15 10.22 -94.41
CA THR A 441 46.12 11.18 -94.85
C THR A 441 46.04 11.18 -96.38
N GLY A 442 44.95 11.68 -96.97
CA GLY A 442 44.88 11.80 -98.42
C GLY A 442 43.55 12.31 -98.96
N THR A 443 43.55 12.77 -100.22
CA THR A 443 42.38 13.37 -100.91
C THR A 443 41.99 12.64 -102.20
N GLY A 444 42.49 11.42 -102.41
CA GLY A 444 42.24 10.65 -103.63
C GLY A 444 40.76 10.42 -103.92
N ALA A 445 40.38 10.51 -105.19
CA ALA A 445 39.04 10.22 -105.69
C ALA A 445 39.00 8.85 -106.40
N SER A 446 37.81 8.26 -106.53
CA SER A 446 37.61 6.97 -107.24
C SER A 446 38.21 7.01 -108.64
N GLY A 447 38.92 5.94 -109.00
CA GLY A 447 39.61 5.77 -110.27
C GLY A 447 40.96 6.49 -110.38
N GLN A 448 41.37 7.32 -109.42
CA GLN A 448 42.73 7.83 -109.42
C GLN A 448 43.72 6.75 -108.94
N VAL A 449 44.88 6.65 -109.59
CA VAL A 449 45.99 5.86 -109.05
C VAL A 449 46.65 6.68 -107.93
N SER A 450 46.64 6.15 -106.71
CA SER A 450 47.24 6.82 -105.55
C SER A 450 48.77 6.86 -105.63
N PHE A 451 49.34 8.01 -105.28
CA PHE A 451 50.77 8.20 -105.09
C PHE A 451 51.03 9.03 -103.82
N TRP A 452 52.22 8.89 -103.25
CA TRP A 452 52.62 9.70 -102.09
C TRP A 452 52.95 11.12 -102.53
N ASP A 453 52.26 12.11 -101.96
CA ASP A 453 52.59 13.54 -102.12
C ASP A 453 53.27 14.14 -100.88
N GLY A 454 53.43 13.33 -99.83
CA GLY A 454 54.26 13.61 -98.67
C GLY A 454 54.65 12.33 -97.93
N THR A 455 55.41 12.43 -96.84
CA THR A 455 55.87 11.29 -96.03
C THR A 455 54.74 10.54 -95.30
N SER A 456 53.56 11.14 -95.20
CA SER A 456 52.36 10.58 -94.55
C SER A 456 51.05 11.02 -95.24
N SER A 457 51.14 11.46 -96.50
CA SER A 457 50.00 11.90 -97.31
C SER A 457 50.03 11.22 -98.68
N GLN A 458 48.89 10.68 -99.09
CA GLN A 458 48.65 10.15 -100.43
C GLN A 458 47.67 11.04 -101.19
N SER A 459 47.93 11.23 -102.48
CA SER A 459 47.07 11.96 -103.40
C SER A 459 46.87 11.14 -104.67
N GLY A 460 45.99 11.63 -105.55
CA GLY A 460 45.72 11.04 -106.85
C GLY A 460 45.54 12.13 -107.89
N SER A 461 45.70 11.78 -109.17
CA SER A 461 45.43 12.69 -110.28
C SER A 461 44.54 11.99 -111.31
N TYR A 462 43.61 12.74 -111.90
CA TYR A 462 42.84 12.27 -113.05
C TYR A 462 43.70 12.12 -114.33
N ASP A 463 44.92 12.66 -114.33
CA ASP A 463 45.90 12.45 -115.40
C ASP A 463 46.59 11.09 -115.33
N LEU A 464 46.44 10.35 -114.22
CA LEU A 464 46.89 8.97 -114.08
C LEU A 464 45.76 8.16 -113.45
N TYR A 465 44.88 7.67 -114.32
CA TYR A 465 43.57 7.15 -113.96
C TYR A 465 43.49 5.64 -114.21
N TRP A 466 43.11 4.88 -113.20
CA TRP A 466 42.74 3.48 -113.32
C TRP A 466 41.23 3.37 -113.40
N ASP A 467 40.72 3.04 -114.60
CA ASP A 467 39.33 2.63 -114.78
C ASP A 467 39.17 1.21 -114.24
N ASP A 468 38.68 1.10 -113.01
CA ASP A 468 38.47 -0.16 -112.31
C ASP A 468 37.31 -0.97 -112.90
N ALA A 469 36.29 -0.30 -113.44
CA ALA A 469 35.15 -0.94 -114.09
C ALA A 469 35.56 -1.68 -115.36
N GLN A 470 36.58 -1.19 -116.08
CA GLN A 470 37.02 -1.78 -117.34
C GLN A 470 38.45 -2.37 -117.31
N SER A 471 39.14 -2.29 -116.16
CA SER A 471 40.54 -2.71 -115.97
C SER A 471 41.54 -2.04 -116.94
N ARG A 472 41.49 -0.71 -117.06
CA ARG A 472 42.29 0.04 -118.05
C ARG A 472 43.03 1.22 -117.42
N LEU A 473 44.27 1.46 -117.85
CA LEU A 473 45.07 2.59 -117.41
C LEU A 473 44.97 3.75 -118.42
N GLY A 474 44.46 4.89 -117.97
CA GLY A 474 44.47 6.15 -118.69
C GLY A 474 45.58 7.06 -118.20
N ILE A 475 46.35 7.65 -119.12
CA ILE A 475 47.26 8.77 -118.86
C ILE A 475 46.73 9.98 -119.63
N GLY A 476 46.35 11.04 -118.92
CA GLY A 476 45.68 12.23 -119.49
C GLY A 476 44.21 12.02 -119.91
N THR A 477 43.59 10.89 -119.53
CA THR A 477 42.18 10.59 -119.75
C THR A 477 41.59 9.75 -118.62
N THR A 478 40.34 10.00 -118.27
CA THR A 478 39.58 9.22 -117.29
C THR A 478 38.63 8.21 -117.92
N ALA A 479 38.62 8.10 -119.25
CA ALA A 479 37.81 7.15 -120.00
C ALA A 479 38.66 6.45 -121.07
N PRO A 480 39.75 5.77 -120.68
CA PRO A 480 40.64 5.08 -121.62
C PRO A 480 39.83 4.06 -122.42
N SER A 481 39.90 4.04 -123.74
CA SER A 481 39.14 3.15 -124.65
C SER A 481 39.80 1.79 -124.90
N THR A 482 41.07 1.66 -124.55
CA THR A 482 41.90 0.44 -124.64
C THR A 482 42.66 0.22 -123.33
N ALA A 483 43.32 -0.93 -123.18
CA ALA A 483 43.96 -1.34 -121.93
C ALA A 483 44.97 -0.31 -121.37
N LEU A 484 45.66 0.41 -122.25
CA LEU A 484 46.47 1.58 -121.93
C LEU A 484 46.21 2.67 -122.96
N GLU A 485 45.63 3.79 -122.54
CA GLU A 485 45.47 4.98 -123.39
C GLU A 485 46.31 6.12 -122.82
N VAL A 486 47.16 6.72 -123.65
CA VAL A 486 47.93 7.92 -123.31
C VAL A 486 47.47 9.05 -124.21
N VAL A 487 46.76 10.03 -123.66
CA VAL A 487 46.37 11.25 -124.36
C VAL A 487 47.52 12.24 -124.28
N GLY A 488 48.35 12.26 -125.33
CA GLY A 488 49.55 13.09 -125.44
C GLY A 488 50.66 12.39 -126.21
N SER A 489 51.84 13.01 -126.26
CA SER A 489 53.02 12.40 -126.87
C SER A 489 53.66 11.40 -125.90
N ILE A 490 53.91 10.18 -126.39
CA ILE A 490 54.73 9.20 -125.67
C ILE A 490 56.19 9.41 -126.08
N TYR A 491 57.06 9.71 -125.12
CA TYR A 491 58.50 9.75 -125.32
C TYR A 491 59.13 8.50 -124.70
N ALA A 492 59.67 7.61 -125.55
CA ALA A 492 60.45 6.46 -125.11
C ALA A 492 61.94 6.74 -125.34
N GLN A 493 62.76 6.63 -124.30
CA GLN A 493 64.21 6.82 -124.39
C GLN A 493 64.95 5.65 -125.05
N ASP A 494 64.32 4.48 -125.05
CA ASP A 494 64.77 3.25 -125.71
C ASP A 494 63.66 2.72 -126.63
N ASN A 495 63.73 1.44 -127.01
CA ASN A 495 62.78 0.81 -127.92
C ASN A 495 61.34 0.78 -127.35
N LEU A 496 60.38 1.31 -128.11
CA LEU A 496 58.95 1.08 -127.91
C LEU A 496 58.51 -0.12 -128.76
N PHE A 497 58.26 -1.26 -128.11
CA PHE A 497 57.75 -2.46 -128.79
C PHE A 497 56.21 -2.39 -128.89
N ILE A 498 55.69 -2.32 -130.11
CA ILE A 498 54.24 -2.31 -130.39
C ILE A 498 53.87 -3.67 -131.01
N GLY A 499 53.27 -4.55 -130.20
CA GLY A 499 52.82 -5.87 -130.64
C GLY A 499 53.94 -6.87 -130.99
N ALA A 500 53.55 -8.08 -131.40
CA ALA A 500 54.47 -9.18 -131.73
C ALA A 500 54.90 -9.21 -133.21
N SER A 501 54.43 -8.28 -134.04
CA SER A 501 54.69 -8.23 -135.48
C SER A 501 54.61 -6.79 -135.99
N SER A 502 55.65 -6.34 -136.70
CA SER A 502 55.81 -4.99 -137.28
C SER A 502 54.57 -4.54 -138.07
N GLU A 503 53.77 -3.64 -137.49
CA GLU A 503 52.69 -2.95 -138.20
C GLU A 503 53.12 -1.56 -138.67
N THR A 504 52.72 -1.25 -139.90
CA THR A 504 53.06 -0.01 -140.60
C THR A 504 52.20 1.14 -140.09
N LEU A 505 52.83 2.14 -139.47
CA LEU A 505 52.19 3.41 -139.13
C LEU A 505 51.80 4.16 -140.42
N ALA A 506 50.50 4.31 -140.69
CA ALA A 506 50.02 5.25 -141.68
C ALA A 506 50.11 6.67 -141.10
N ASN A 507 51.17 7.39 -141.47
CA ASN A 507 51.51 8.71 -140.93
C ASN A 507 51.44 9.79 -142.04
N THR A 508 50.67 10.87 -141.82
CA THR A 508 50.68 12.08 -142.67
C THR A 508 51.35 13.29 -142.00
N GLY A 509 52.18 13.11 -140.97
CA GLY A 509 52.97 14.22 -140.44
C GLY A 509 53.77 13.85 -139.20
N PHE A 510 55.05 13.52 -139.39
CA PHE A 510 56.07 13.72 -138.37
C PHE A 510 57.03 14.81 -138.87
N VAL A 511 57.31 15.78 -137.99
CA VAL A 511 58.40 16.76 -138.08
C VAL A 511 59.38 16.43 -136.97
#